data_AF-A0A9N9K8J2-F1
#
_entry.id   AF-A0A9N9K8J2-F1
#
_cell.length_a   1.000
_cell.length_b   1.000
_cell.length_c   1.000
_cell.angle_alpha   90.00
_cell.angle_beta   90.00
_cell.angle_gamma   90.00
#
_symmetry.space_group_name_H-M   'P 1'
#
loop_
_entity.id
_entity.type
_entity.pdbx_description
1 polymer ?
#
loop_
_entity_poly.entity_id
_entity_poly.type
_entity_poly.pdbx_seq_one_letter_code
_entity_poly.pdbx_strand_id
1 'polypeptide(L)'
;MFSRSDLIESEESNIFFVYDAIDSSDLKKRYLLTLHTVRADGTKFRINIYEEDIVFFDIKIKSEELIPEYKDEFLPDYYELFVAQPFDSTEKYRFLRLFYLSLRDRKKALDKI
;
A
#
# COMPACT_ATOMS: atom_id res chain seq x y z
N MET A 1 33.05 4.85 0.84
CA MET A 1 32.21 5.22 2.00
C MET A 1 31.78 6.65 1.73
N PHE A 2 30.54 6.86 1.29
CA PHE A 2 30.07 8.19 0.88
C PHE A 2 29.74 9.04 2.11
N SER A 3 30.22 10.27 2.15
CA SER A 3 29.86 11.24 3.17
C SER A 3 28.47 11.81 2.88
N ARG A 4 27.76 12.26 3.93
CA ARG A 4 26.41 12.84 3.80
C ARG A 4 26.38 14.06 2.86
N SER A 5 27.51 14.76 2.76
CA SER A 5 27.76 15.89 1.88
C SER A 5 27.88 15.48 0.40
N ASP A 6 28.32 14.26 0.11
CA ASP A 6 28.49 13.77 -1.27
C ASP A 6 27.14 13.42 -1.94
N LEU A 7 26.07 13.27 -1.15
CA LEU A 7 24.69 13.06 -1.62
C LEU A 7 23.99 14.37 -1.99
N ILE A 8 24.58 15.52 -1.68
CA ILE A 8 23.96 16.85 -1.81
C ILE A 8 24.30 17.51 -3.17
N GLU A 9 25.36 17.07 -3.85
CA GLU A 9 25.84 17.73 -5.08
C GLU A 9 25.14 17.26 -6.39
N SER A 10 24.11 16.42 -6.33
CA SER A 10 23.29 16.09 -7.50
C SER A 10 21.82 16.46 -7.27
N GLU A 11 21.40 17.60 -7.83
CA GLU A 11 20.00 18.01 -8.03
C GLU A 11 19.11 18.08 -6.76
N GLU A 12 19.45 18.97 -5.81
CA GLU A 12 18.61 19.31 -4.64
C GLU A 12 17.17 19.78 -4.94
N SER A 13 16.78 20.00 -6.21
CA SER A 13 15.47 20.57 -6.55
C SER A 13 14.28 19.63 -6.32
N ASN A 14 14.52 18.34 -6.11
CA ASN A 14 13.48 17.31 -5.98
C ASN A 14 13.39 16.65 -4.61
N ILE A 15 14.18 17.05 -3.62
CA ILE A 15 14.09 16.51 -2.26
C ILE A 15 12.95 17.20 -1.51
N PHE A 16 12.00 16.41 -1.01
CA PHE A 16 10.89 16.88 -0.19
C PHE A 16 10.62 15.93 0.97
N PHE A 17 10.04 16.46 2.04
CA PHE A 17 9.56 15.72 3.20
C PHE A 17 8.05 15.62 3.14
N VAL A 18 7.52 14.41 3.32
CA VAL A 18 6.08 14.18 3.53
C VAL A 18 5.81 14.35 5.03
N TYR A 19 4.96 15.31 5.40
CA TYR A 19 4.61 15.55 6.81
C TYR A 19 3.19 15.07 7.16
N ASP A 20 2.35 14.86 6.14
CA ASP A 20 1.00 14.33 6.31
C ASP A 20 0.59 13.55 5.05
N ALA A 21 -0.24 12.54 5.23
CA ALA A 21 -0.71 11.65 4.17
C ALA A 21 -2.19 11.35 4.43
N ILE A 22 -3.04 11.67 3.45
CA ILE A 22 -4.48 11.54 3.56
C ILE A 22 -5.00 10.63 2.47
N ASP A 23 -5.68 9.58 2.88
CA ASP A 23 -6.40 8.66 2.00
C ASP A 23 -7.77 9.25 1.67
N SER A 24 -8.14 9.27 0.38
CA SER A 24 -9.43 9.76 -0.06
C SER A 24 -9.92 8.98 -1.28
N SER A 25 -11.13 9.32 -1.76
CA SER A 25 -11.66 8.81 -3.02
C SER A 25 -11.90 9.96 -3.96
N ASP A 26 -11.46 9.84 -5.22
CA ASP A 26 -11.75 10.84 -6.23
C ASP A 26 -13.25 10.81 -6.65
N LEU A 27 -13.66 11.74 -7.52
CA LEU A 27 -15.05 11.79 -8.03
C LEU A 27 -15.50 10.52 -8.76
N LYS A 28 -14.55 9.66 -9.18
CA LYS A 28 -14.80 8.36 -9.82
C LYS A 28 -14.67 7.19 -8.82
N LYS A 29 -14.56 7.47 -7.51
CA LYS A 29 -14.36 6.50 -6.42
C LYS A 29 -13.03 5.76 -6.46
N ARG A 30 -12.05 6.26 -7.22
CA ARG A 30 -10.72 5.67 -7.26
C ARG A 30 -9.93 6.07 -6.03
N TYR A 31 -9.04 5.19 -5.59
CA TYR A 31 -8.16 5.50 -4.47
C TYR A 31 -7.26 6.69 -4.82
N LEU A 32 -7.24 7.67 -3.92
CA LEU A 32 -6.39 8.85 -4.04
C LEU A 32 -5.63 9.04 -2.72
N LEU A 33 -4.32 8.87 -2.78
CA LEU A 33 -3.42 9.23 -1.69
C LEU A 33 -2.88 10.64 -1.95
N THR A 34 -3.27 11.59 -1.10
CA THR A 34 -2.71 12.94 -1.14
C THR A 34 -1.59 13.04 -0.11
N LEU A 35 -0.38 13.25 -0.61
CA LEU A 35 0.79 13.55 0.21
C LEU A 35 0.93 15.05 0.36
N HIS A 36 1.00 15.50 1.61
CA HIS A 36 1.32 16.87 1.96
C HIS A 36 2.82 16.99 2.19
N THR A 37 3.48 17.79 1.36
CA THR A 37 4.94 17.83 1.29
C THR A 37 5.52 19.21 1.51
N VAL A 38 6.78 19.25 1.92
CA VAL A 38 7.57 20.47 2.08
C VAL A 38 8.99 20.26 1.55
N ARG A 39 9.50 21.22 0.79
CA ARG A 39 10.91 21.22 0.33
C ARG A 39 11.83 21.77 1.42
N ALA A 40 13.14 21.60 1.25
CA ALA A 40 14.14 22.17 2.13
C ALA A 40 14.05 23.72 2.25
N ASP A 41 13.59 24.39 1.18
CA ASP A 41 13.35 25.84 1.16
C ASP A 41 12.06 26.28 1.89
N GLY A 42 11.30 25.34 2.45
CA GLY A 42 10.04 25.60 3.15
C GLY A 42 8.81 25.66 2.25
N THR A 43 8.96 25.53 0.93
CA THR A 43 7.84 25.52 -0.03
C THR A 43 6.96 24.30 0.20
N LYS A 44 5.67 24.54 0.44
CA LYS A 44 4.66 23.49 0.60
C LYS A 44 3.98 23.19 -0.72
N PHE A 45 3.79 21.92 -1.01
CA PHE A 45 3.03 21.46 -2.17
C PHE A 45 2.30 20.15 -1.85
N ARG A 46 1.51 19.66 -2.79
CA ARG A 46 0.79 18.40 -2.66
C ARG A 46 1.15 17.48 -3.82
N ILE A 47 1.31 16.20 -3.53
CA ILE A 47 1.47 15.15 -4.52
C ILE A 47 0.24 14.26 -4.44
N ASN A 48 -0.49 14.15 -5.54
CA ASN A 48 -1.63 13.25 -5.65
C ASN A 48 -1.16 11.98 -6.33
N ILE A 49 -1.19 10.87 -5.60
CA ILE A 49 -0.94 9.53 -6.14
C ILE A 49 -2.29 8.92 -6.45
N TYR A 50 -2.55 8.75 -7.75
CA TYR A 50 -3.70 8.03 -8.26
C TYR A 50 -3.26 6.58 -8.41
N GLU A 51 -3.71 5.73 -7.49
CA GLU A 51 -3.53 4.29 -7.66
C GLU A 51 -4.72 3.81 -8.48
N GLU A 52 -4.46 3.19 -9.63
CA GLU A 52 -5.50 2.50 -10.39
C GLU A 52 -5.93 1.26 -9.63
N ASP A 53 -6.85 1.48 -8.68
CA ASP A 53 -7.89 0.56 -8.24
C ASP A 53 -7.43 -0.85 -7.87
N ILE A 54 -6.27 -0.99 -7.22
CA ILE A 54 -5.85 -2.28 -6.68
C ILE A 54 -5.34 -2.07 -5.27
N VAL A 55 -6.24 -2.20 -4.30
CA VAL A 55 -5.87 -2.29 -2.89
C VAL A 55 -5.94 -3.74 -2.44
N PHE A 56 -5.02 -4.16 -1.59
CA PHE A 56 -4.94 -5.55 -1.17
C PHE A 56 -4.73 -5.71 0.33
N PHE A 57 -4.93 -6.92 0.82
CA PHE A 57 -4.37 -7.37 2.08
C PHE A 57 -3.95 -8.84 1.98
N ASP A 58 -3.00 -9.21 2.83
CA ASP A 58 -2.34 -10.52 2.80
C ASP A 58 -2.76 -11.34 4.02
N ILE A 59 -3.14 -12.60 3.78
CA ILE A 59 -3.48 -13.58 4.81
C ILE A 59 -2.42 -14.68 4.78
N LYS A 60 -1.74 -14.91 5.90
CA LYS A 60 -0.85 -16.09 6.05
C LYS A 60 -1.70 -17.35 6.11
N ILE A 61 -1.54 -18.26 5.14
CA ILE A 61 -2.34 -19.50 5.07
C ILE A 61 -1.49 -20.73 5.43
N LYS A 62 -2.14 -21.69 6.11
CA LYS A 62 -1.54 -22.99 6.46
C LYS A 62 -1.75 -24.06 5.37
N SER A 63 -2.85 -23.94 4.63
CA SER A 63 -3.24 -24.86 3.55
C SER A 63 -4.01 -24.08 2.48
N GLU A 64 -3.86 -24.49 1.22
CA GLU A 64 -4.63 -23.93 0.09
C GLU A 64 -6.09 -24.39 0.07
N GLU A 65 -6.41 -25.45 0.83
CA GLU A 65 -7.80 -25.94 0.98
C GLU A 65 -8.72 -24.92 1.67
N LEU A 66 -8.15 -23.95 2.39
CA LEU A 66 -8.88 -22.86 3.06
C LEU A 66 -9.23 -21.70 2.13
N ILE A 67 -8.70 -21.67 0.90
CA ILE A 67 -8.91 -20.55 -0.04
C ILE A 67 -10.41 -20.34 -0.35
N PRO A 68 -11.23 -21.38 -0.60
CA PRO A 68 -12.66 -21.19 -0.83
C PRO A 68 -13.37 -20.46 0.33
N GLU A 69 -13.07 -20.83 1.58
CA GLU A 69 -13.66 -20.20 2.77
C GLU A 69 -13.31 -18.71 2.84
N TYR A 70 -12.02 -18.36 2.65
CA TYR A 70 -11.59 -16.97 2.65
C TYR A 70 -12.19 -16.15 1.51
N LYS A 71 -12.37 -16.75 0.33
CA LYS A 71 -13.02 -16.08 -0.80
C LYS A 71 -14.48 -15.76 -0.50
N ASP A 72 -15.20 -16.70 0.11
CA ASP A 72 -16.61 -16.52 0.45
C ASP A 72 -16.81 -15.50 1.58
N GLU A 73 -15.89 -15.47 2.55
CA GLU A 73 -15.93 -14.53 3.67
C GLU A 73 -15.61 -13.09 3.24
N PHE A 74 -14.50 -12.93 2.50
CA PHE A 74 -13.92 -11.61 2.21
C PHE A 74 -14.34 -11.03 0.86
N LEU A 75 -14.92 -11.84 -0.02
CA LEU A 75 -15.46 -11.44 -1.34
C LEU A 75 -14.50 -10.55 -2.15
N PRO A 76 -13.27 -11.01 -2.42
CA PRO A 76 -12.30 -10.24 -3.22
C PRO A 76 -12.70 -10.19 -4.69
N ASP A 77 -12.21 -9.19 -5.42
CA ASP A 77 -12.37 -9.13 -6.89
C ASP A 77 -11.47 -10.19 -7.58
N TYR A 78 -10.26 -10.37 -7.07
CA TYR A 78 -9.33 -11.43 -7.48
C TYR A 78 -8.33 -11.73 -6.36
N TYR A 79 -7.60 -12.83 -6.50
CA TYR A 79 -6.61 -13.25 -5.51
C TYR A 79 -5.38 -13.85 -6.18
N GLU A 80 -4.26 -13.81 -5.47
CA GLU A 80 -3.04 -14.53 -5.84
C GLU A 80 -2.43 -15.24 -4.64
N LEU A 81 -1.63 -16.27 -4.92
CA LEU A 81 -0.80 -16.94 -3.93
C LEU A 81 0.65 -16.55 -4.16
N PHE A 82 1.33 -16.22 -3.07
CA PHE A 82 2.77 -15.95 -3.12
C PHE A 82 3.48 -16.47 -1.87
N VAL A 83 4.79 -16.64 -1.99
CA VAL A 83 5.64 -17.08 -0.88
C VAL A 83 6.55 -15.93 -0.46
N ALA A 84 6.45 -15.53 0.80
CA ALA A 84 7.25 -14.45 1.36
C ALA A 84 7.73 -14.77 2.77
N GLN A 85 8.80 -14.09 3.17
CA GLN A 85 9.29 -14.08 4.55
C GLN A 85 8.74 -12.81 5.23
N PRO A 86 7.89 -12.93 6.26
CA PRO A 86 7.44 -11.78 7.01
C PRO A 86 8.57 -11.25 7.90
N PHE A 87 8.50 -9.98 8.28
CA PHE A 87 9.58 -9.31 9.02
C PHE A 87 9.85 -9.93 10.40
N ASP A 88 8.85 -10.63 10.97
CA ASP A 88 8.87 -11.24 12.30
C ASP A 88 9.29 -12.72 12.28
N SER A 89 9.68 -13.27 11.13
CA SER A 89 10.11 -14.66 11.01
C SER A 89 11.34 -14.85 10.13
N THR A 90 12.14 -15.85 10.50
CA THR A 90 13.25 -16.35 9.68
C THR A 90 12.80 -17.32 8.59
N GLU A 91 11.53 -17.72 8.57
CA GLU A 91 10.98 -18.69 7.61
C GLU A 91 10.10 -18.03 6.55
N LYS A 92 9.96 -18.71 5.41
CA LYS A 92 9.02 -18.33 4.36
C LYS A 92 7.68 -19.01 4.55
N TYR A 93 6.60 -18.29 4.34
CA TYR A 93 5.23 -18.80 4.39
C TYR A 93 4.49 -18.52 3.10
N ARG A 94 3.42 -19.27 2.87
CA ARG A 94 2.45 -18.98 1.81
C ARG A 94 1.47 -17.92 2.31
N PHE A 95 1.21 -16.96 1.44
CA PHE A 95 0.25 -15.90 1.66
C PHE A 95 -0.79 -15.93 0.57
N LEU A 96 -2.04 -15.73 0.97
CA LEU A 96 -3.16 -15.43 0.09
C LEU A 96 -3.30 -13.91 0.07
N ARG A 97 -3.07 -13.29 -1.09
CA ARG A 97 -3.34 -11.88 -1.31
C ARG A 97 -4.71 -11.71 -1.91
N LEU A 98 -5.54 -10.91 -1.25
CA LEU A 98 -6.89 -10.58 -1.67
C LEU A 98 -6.93 -9.16 -2.19
N PHE A 99 -7.35 -8.99 -3.45
CA PHE A 99 -7.38 -7.70 -4.11
C PHE A 99 -8.80 -7.16 -4.26
N TYR A 100 -8.91 -5.83 -4.20
CA TYR A 100 -10.16 -5.10 -4.32
C TYR A 100 -9.98 -3.90 -5.25
N LEU A 101 -10.97 -3.70 -6.12
CA LEU A 101 -11.08 -2.55 -7.00
C LEU A 101 -11.56 -1.28 -6.27
N SER A 102 -12.00 -1.41 -5.01
CA SER A 102 -12.46 -0.30 -4.20
C SER A 102 -11.92 -0.33 -2.78
N LEU A 103 -11.38 0.80 -2.32
CA LEU A 103 -11.03 1.01 -0.91
C LEU A 103 -12.23 0.76 0.01
N ARG A 104 -13.44 1.13 -0.43
CA ARG A 104 -14.67 0.94 0.34
C ARG A 104 -14.94 -0.55 0.57
N ASP A 105 -14.79 -1.37 -0.46
CA ASP A 105 -15.10 -2.80 -0.37
C ASP A 105 -14.02 -3.56 0.39
N ARG A 106 -12.74 -3.19 0.22
CA ARG A 106 -11.66 -3.64 1.12
C ARG A 106 -11.96 -3.28 2.57
N LYS A 107 -12.36 -2.03 2.84
CA LYS A 107 -12.69 -1.60 4.21
C LYS A 107 -13.82 -2.42 4.80
N LYS A 108 -14.91 -2.64 4.05
CA LYS A 108 -16.01 -3.52 4.51
C LYS A 108 -15.55 -4.95 4.78
N ALA A 109 -14.63 -5.48 3.96
CA ALA A 109 -14.09 -6.82 4.16
C ALA A 109 -13.26 -6.89 5.46
N LEU A 110 -12.44 -5.88 5.73
CA LEU A 110 -11.62 -5.78 6.94
C LEU A 110 -12.44 -5.47 8.20
N ASP A 111 -13.52 -4.68 8.10
CA ASP A 111 -14.41 -4.37 9.23
C ASP A 111 -15.18 -5.60 9.75
N LYS A 112 -15.08 -6.76 9.09
CA LYS A 112 -15.63 -8.04 9.54
C LYS A 112 -14.72 -8.78 10.54
N ILE A 113 -13.47 -8.35 10.68
CA ILE A 113 -12.42 -8.97 11.51
C ILE A 113 -12.38 -8.27 12.87
#